data_AF-A0A925W247-F1
#
_entry.id   AF-A0A925W247-F1
#
_cell.length_a   1.000
_cell.length_b   1.000
_cell.length_c   1.000
_cell.angle_alpha   90.00
_cell.angle_beta   90.00
_cell.angle_gamma   90.00
#
_symmetry.space_group_name_H-M   'P 1'
#
loop_
_entity.id
_entity.type
_entity.pdbx_description
1 polymer ?
#
loop_
_entity_poly.entity_id
_entity_poly.type
_entity_poly.pdbx_seq_one_letter_code
_entity_poly.pdbx_strand_id
1 'polypeptide(L)'
;MNLAYLLQRLRLTFAVAAVLLAALSGPTRVLDAQSLSATESARVAAFTATDVMIPMRDGVRLHTQIYTPKAQRENLPLILTRTPYGIAGAAGSFVTSYAELAEDGYVFVFQDIRGRFTSEGSFVMLRPPRDRRDARAIDESTDTYDTIEWLL
;
A
#
# COMPACT_ATOMS: atom_id res chain seq x y z
N MET A 1 45.71 -34.47 -43.54
CA MET A 1 44.63 -33.80 -42.79
C MET A 1 43.53 -33.46 -43.80
N ASN A 2 42.39 -34.15 -43.76
CA ASN A 2 41.46 -34.23 -44.89
C ASN A 2 40.52 -33.01 -44.94
N LEU A 3 40.42 -32.36 -46.11
CA LEU A 3 39.68 -31.10 -46.30
C LEU A 3 38.20 -31.20 -45.92
N ALA A 4 37.62 -32.40 -46.05
CA ALA A 4 36.26 -32.71 -45.61
C ALA A 4 36.06 -32.57 -44.08
N TYR A 5 37.07 -32.89 -43.27
CA TYR A 5 37.00 -32.83 -41.81
C TYR A 5 37.06 -31.37 -41.28
N LEU A 6 37.79 -30.50 -41.98
CA LEU A 6 37.90 -29.07 -41.65
C LEU A 6 36.59 -28.33 -41.94
N LEU A 7 35.92 -28.67 -43.05
CA LEU A 7 34.63 -28.08 -43.43
C LEU A 7 33.48 -28.55 -42.52
N GLN A 8 33.55 -29.77 -41.99
CA GLN A 8 32.53 -30.31 -41.09
C GLN A 8 32.63 -29.73 -39.67
N ARG A 9 33.86 -29.44 -39.18
CA ARG A 9 34.05 -28.73 -37.90
C ARG A 9 33.70 -27.24 -37.97
N LEU A 10 33.95 -26.58 -39.10
CA LEU A 10 33.59 -25.18 -39.30
C LEU A 10 32.07 -24.99 -39.31
N ARG A 11 31.30 -25.94 -39.86
CA ARG A 11 29.82 -25.90 -39.84
C ARG A 11 29.22 -26.12 -38.45
N LEU A 12 29.87 -26.93 -37.60
CA LEU A 12 29.39 -27.22 -36.25
C LEU A 12 29.63 -26.06 -35.27
N THR A 13 30.74 -25.32 -35.42
CA THR A 13 31.02 -24.13 -34.58
C THR A 13 30.10 -22.95 -34.90
N PHE A 14 29.69 -22.76 -36.16
CA PHE A 14 28.71 -21.72 -36.51
C PHE A 14 27.29 -22.03 -36.02
N ALA A 15 26.88 -23.31 -35.98
CA ALA A 15 25.55 -23.70 -35.50
C ALA A 15 25.38 -23.53 -33.98
N VAL A 16 26.42 -23.80 -33.19
CA VAL A 16 26.37 -23.64 -31.71
C VAL A 16 26.45 -22.16 -31.30
N ALA A 17 27.20 -21.32 -32.03
CA ALA A 17 27.26 -19.88 -31.78
C ALA A 17 25.93 -19.16 -32.09
N ALA A 18 25.17 -19.61 -33.09
CA ALA A 18 23.87 -19.02 -33.44
C ALA A 18 22.77 -19.30 -32.40
N VAL A 19 22.80 -20.46 -31.74
CA VAL A 19 21.81 -20.82 -30.71
C VAL A 19 22.07 -20.13 -29.38
N LEU A 20 23.33 -19.86 -29.02
CA LEU A 20 23.67 -19.07 -27.82
C LEU A 20 23.42 -17.57 -27.99
N LEU A 21 23.46 -17.02 -29.21
CA LEU A 21 23.15 -15.60 -29.46
C LEU A 21 21.64 -15.32 -29.53
N ALA A 22 20.82 -16.32 -29.87
CA ALA A 22 19.35 -16.21 -29.90
C ALA A 22 18.71 -16.23 -28.49
N ALA A 23 19.41 -16.77 -27.48
CA ALA A 23 18.93 -16.78 -26.09
C ALA A 23 19.08 -15.43 -25.36
N LEU A 24 19.84 -14.47 -25.91
CA LEU A 24 19.96 -13.09 -25.38
C LEU A 24 19.06 -12.06 -26.09
N SER A 25 18.28 -12.49 -27.09
CA SER A 25 17.38 -11.64 -27.87
C SER A 25 15.90 -11.99 -27.65
N GLY A 26 15.58 -12.58 -26.49
CA GLY A 26 14.21 -12.55 -25.99
C GLY A 26 13.75 -11.09 -25.87
N PRO A 27 12.49 -10.76 -26.20
CA PRO A 27 12.01 -9.39 -26.10
C PRO A 27 12.26 -8.91 -24.68
N THR A 28 13.08 -7.87 -24.55
CA THR A 28 13.17 -7.09 -23.32
C THR A 28 11.76 -6.63 -23.03
N ARG A 29 11.11 -7.25 -22.03
CA ARG A 29 9.88 -6.73 -21.48
C ARG A 29 10.26 -5.41 -20.81
N VAL A 30 10.19 -4.34 -21.58
CA VAL A 30 10.15 -2.99 -21.04
C VAL A 30 8.93 -2.99 -20.14
N LEU A 31 9.15 -2.98 -18.83
CA LEU A 31 8.09 -2.76 -17.86
C LEU A 31 7.60 -1.33 -18.11
N ASP A 32 6.50 -1.24 -18.85
CA ASP A 32 5.97 0.04 -19.27
C ASP A 32 5.38 0.74 -18.05
N ALA A 33 5.86 1.93 -17.71
CA ALA A 33 5.38 2.69 -16.55
C ALA A 33 3.86 2.93 -16.62
N GLN A 34 3.29 2.98 -17.84
CA GLN A 34 1.86 3.07 -18.07
C GLN A 34 1.10 1.82 -17.61
N SER A 35 1.71 0.63 -17.69
CA SER A 35 1.10 -0.63 -17.26
C SER A 35 1.05 -0.77 -15.74
N LEU A 36 2.03 -0.22 -15.02
CA LEU A 36 2.05 -0.18 -13.55
C LEU A 36 0.93 0.72 -13.02
N SER A 37 0.78 1.92 -13.57
CA SER A 37 -0.28 2.86 -13.19
C SER A 37 -1.69 2.33 -13.47
N ALA A 38 -1.90 1.60 -14.57
CA ALA A 38 -3.18 0.96 -14.87
C ALA A 38 -3.52 -0.16 -13.88
N THR A 39 -2.52 -0.95 -13.47
CA THR A 39 -2.67 -2.03 -12.48
C THR A 39 -2.99 -1.46 -11.10
N GLU A 40 -2.28 -0.43 -10.66
CA GLU A 40 -2.56 0.27 -9.40
C GLU A 40 -3.97 0.85 -9.39
N SER A 41 -4.38 1.51 -10.48
CA SER A 41 -5.73 2.07 -10.62
C SER A 41 -6.82 0.99 -10.52
N ALA A 42 -6.59 -0.17 -11.15
CA ALA A 42 -7.51 -1.31 -11.06
C ALA A 42 -7.59 -1.89 -9.64
N ARG A 43 -6.46 -1.98 -8.94
CA ARG A 43 -6.40 -2.42 -7.54
C ARG A 43 -7.16 -1.45 -6.64
N VAL A 44 -6.96 -0.14 -6.78
CA VAL A 44 -7.71 0.88 -6.03
C VAL A 44 -9.21 0.77 -6.32
N ALA A 45 -9.59 0.57 -7.58
CA ALA A 45 -10.98 0.43 -8.00
C ALA A 45 -11.70 -0.80 -7.41
N ALA A 46 -10.96 -1.79 -6.89
CA ALA A 46 -11.52 -2.93 -6.17
C ALA A 46 -12.04 -2.57 -4.76
N PHE A 47 -11.72 -1.38 -4.25
CA PHE A 47 -12.12 -0.90 -2.93
C PHE A 47 -13.19 0.20 -3.03
N THR A 48 -14.01 0.29 -1.99
CA THR A 48 -14.88 1.44 -1.70
C THR A 48 -14.17 2.32 -0.69
N ALA A 49 -13.99 3.60 -1.02
CA ALA A 49 -13.47 4.59 -0.10
C ALA A 49 -14.62 5.23 0.69
N THR A 50 -14.47 5.32 2.01
CA THR A 50 -15.39 6.06 2.89
C THR A 50 -14.58 7.10 3.65
N ASP A 51 -15.05 8.35 3.62
CA ASP A 51 -14.43 9.49 4.30
C ASP A 51 -15.31 9.88 5.49
N VAL A 52 -14.75 9.84 6.70
CA VAL A 52 -15.49 10.05 7.95
C VAL A 52 -14.71 10.87 8.97
N MET A 53 -15.44 11.54 9.84
CA MET A 53 -14.91 12.25 11.00
C MET A 53 -15.24 11.44 12.27
N ILE A 54 -14.26 10.69 12.78
CA ILE A 54 -14.46 9.79 13.94
C ILE A 54 -14.39 10.60 15.23
N PRO A 55 -15.44 10.60 16.09
CA PRO A 55 -15.43 11.33 17.34
C PRO A 55 -14.57 10.62 18.40
N MET A 56 -13.70 11.37 19.06
CA MET A 56 -12.93 10.92 20.23
C MET A 56 -13.72 11.16 21.52
N ARG A 57 -13.24 10.61 22.63
CA ARG A 57 -13.88 10.75 23.97
C ARG A 57 -14.06 12.17 24.47
N ASP A 58 -13.28 13.12 23.96
CA ASP A 58 -13.35 14.54 24.29
C ASP A 58 -14.18 15.35 23.28
N GLY A 59 -14.82 14.68 22.33
CA GLY A 59 -15.69 15.28 21.31
C GLY A 59 -14.94 15.81 20.08
N VAL A 60 -13.61 15.85 20.09
CA VAL A 60 -12.80 16.18 18.91
C VAL A 60 -12.96 15.09 17.87
N ARG A 61 -13.08 15.47 16.60
CA ARG A 61 -13.26 14.52 15.50
C ARG A 61 -12.00 14.40 14.64
N LEU A 62 -11.59 13.17 14.36
CA LEU A 62 -10.42 12.87 13.53
C LEU A 62 -10.82 12.40 12.14
N HIS A 63 -10.27 13.05 11.12
CA HIS A 63 -10.47 12.72 9.71
C HIS A 63 -9.86 11.36 9.39
N THR A 64 -10.68 10.46 8.86
CA THR A 64 -10.33 9.08 8.60
C THR A 64 -10.87 8.64 7.23
N GLN A 65 -10.00 8.03 6.42
CA GLN A 65 -10.37 7.39 5.16
C GLN A 65 -10.26 5.87 5.30
N ILE A 66 -11.33 5.18 4.94
CA ILE A 66 -11.47 3.73 5.06
C ILE A 66 -11.64 3.15 3.66
N TYR A 67 -10.75 2.23 3.29
CA TYR A 67 -10.80 1.49 2.03
C TYR A 67 -11.21 0.06 2.32
N THR A 68 -12.44 -0.27 1.91
CA THR A 68 -13.07 -1.57 2.15
C THR A 68 -13.16 -2.35 0.83
N PRO A 69 -12.71 -3.61 0.74
CA PRO A 69 -12.85 -4.40 -0.47
C PRO A 69 -14.32 -4.55 -0.88
N LYS A 70 -14.65 -4.31 -2.14
CA LYS A 70 -16.03 -4.43 -2.65
C LYS A 70 -16.55 -5.86 -2.60
N ALA A 71 -15.67 -6.85 -2.74
CA ALA A 71 -16.01 -8.26 -2.82
C ALA A 71 -16.10 -8.96 -1.45
N GLN A 72 -16.22 -8.19 -0.35
CA GLN A 72 -16.25 -8.76 1.00
C GLN A 72 -17.49 -9.62 1.27
N ARG A 73 -17.30 -10.75 1.94
CA ARG A 73 -18.36 -11.70 2.33
C ARG A 73 -18.41 -12.01 3.82
N GLU A 74 -17.40 -11.56 4.55
CA GLU A 74 -17.19 -11.82 5.97
C GLU A 74 -16.46 -10.64 6.63
N ASN A 75 -16.27 -10.71 7.94
CA ASN A 75 -15.48 -9.72 8.68
C ASN A 75 -14.00 -9.87 8.31
N LEU A 76 -13.38 -8.77 7.92
CA LEU A 76 -11.99 -8.74 7.46
C LEU A 76 -11.08 -8.09 8.50
N PRO A 77 -9.81 -8.50 8.60
CA PRO A 77 -8.82 -7.78 9.38
C PRO A 77 -8.59 -6.37 8.80
N LEU A 78 -8.22 -5.43 9.67
CA LEU A 78 -7.93 -4.05 9.27
C LEU A 78 -6.47 -3.66 9.55
N ILE A 79 -5.92 -2.79 8.71
CA ILE A 79 -4.64 -2.12 8.88
C ILE A 79 -4.93 -0.63 9.14
N LEU A 80 -4.70 -0.19 10.38
CA LEU A 80 -4.83 1.21 10.78
C LEU A 80 -3.48 1.91 10.74
N THR A 81 -3.40 3.02 9.99
CA THR A 81 -2.27 3.94 9.96
C THR A 81 -2.73 5.33 10.41
N ARG A 82 -2.14 5.83 11.50
CA ARG A 82 -2.35 7.20 11.99
C ARG A 82 -1.12 8.03 11.66
N THR A 83 -1.28 9.20 11.04
CA THR A 83 -0.16 9.99 10.52
C THR A 83 -0.29 11.50 10.76
N PRO A 84 0.82 12.22 11.03
CA PRO A 84 0.86 13.69 11.05
C PRO A 84 1.16 14.31 9.68
N TYR A 85 1.24 13.50 8.61
CA TYR A 85 1.73 13.90 7.29
C TYR A 85 0.66 14.00 6.19
N GLY A 86 -0.60 13.74 6.53
CA GLY A 86 -1.72 13.92 5.61
C GLY A 86 -2.08 12.62 4.94
N ILE A 87 -3.38 12.35 4.85
CA ILE A 87 -3.91 11.15 4.19
C ILE A 87 -4.47 11.42 2.78
N ALA A 88 -4.35 12.67 2.29
CA ALA A 88 -4.70 13.00 0.92
C ALA A 88 -3.87 12.14 -0.05
N GLY A 89 -4.53 11.28 -0.83
CA GLY A 89 -3.87 10.37 -1.77
C GLY A 89 -3.50 9.00 -1.20
N ALA A 90 -3.96 8.65 0.00
CA ALA A 90 -3.73 7.33 0.61
C ALA A 90 -4.12 6.16 -0.32
N ALA A 91 -5.15 6.35 -1.16
CA ALA A 91 -5.63 5.38 -2.13
C ALA A 91 -4.53 4.73 -2.99
N GLY A 92 -3.59 5.53 -3.50
CA GLY A 92 -2.53 5.02 -4.36
C GLY A 92 -1.41 4.31 -3.60
N SER A 93 -1.12 4.75 -2.37
CA SER A 93 0.02 4.23 -1.61
C SER A 93 -0.20 2.80 -1.11
N PHE A 94 -1.42 2.44 -0.71
CA PHE A 94 -1.64 1.17 -0.02
C PHE A 94 -1.62 -0.03 -0.97
N VAL A 95 -2.10 0.11 -2.20
CA VAL A 95 -2.10 -0.97 -3.21
C VAL A 95 -0.70 -1.32 -3.74
N THR A 96 0.28 -0.45 -3.43
CA THR A 96 1.69 -0.62 -3.79
C THR A 96 2.51 -1.03 -2.57
N SER A 97 2.36 -0.34 -1.43
CA SER A 97 3.11 -0.64 -0.19
C SER A 97 2.60 -1.88 0.57
N TYR A 98 1.33 -2.24 0.38
CA TYR A 98 0.67 -3.38 1.02
C TYR A 98 -0.02 -4.27 -0.02
N ALA A 99 0.62 -4.47 -1.17
CA ALA A 99 0.05 -5.17 -2.33
C ALA A 99 -0.55 -6.55 -1.95
N GLU A 100 0.21 -7.35 -1.21
CA GLU A 100 -0.19 -8.70 -0.79
C GLU A 100 -1.39 -8.66 0.16
N LEU A 101 -1.41 -7.72 1.12
CA LEU A 101 -2.52 -7.57 2.05
C LEU A 101 -3.78 -7.01 1.35
N ALA A 102 -3.60 -6.18 0.32
CA ALA A 102 -4.70 -5.71 -0.50
C ALA A 102 -5.30 -6.83 -1.36
N GLU A 103 -4.48 -7.75 -1.86
CA GLU A 103 -4.93 -8.96 -2.56
C GLU A 103 -5.63 -9.95 -1.63
N ASP A 104 -5.17 -10.09 -0.39
CA ASP A 104 -5.81 -10.89 0.65
C ASP A 104 -7.12 -10.28 1.19
N GLY A 105 -7.46 -9.06 0.79
CA GLY A 105 -8.72 -8.40 1.13
C GLY A 105 -8.73 -7.72 2.51
N TYR A 106 -7.61 -7.20 3.00
CA TYR A 106 -7.61 -6.39 4.23
C TYR A 106 -8.37 -5.06 4.03
N VAL A 107 -8.94 -4.55 5.12
CA VAL A 107 -9.46 -3.17 5.17
C VAL A 107 -8.31 -2.23 5.51
N PHE A 108 -8.17 -1.13 4.78
CA PHE A 108 -7.13 -0.13 5.06
C PHE A 108 -7.75 1.14 5.64
N VAL A 109 -7.24 1.59 6.78
CA VAL A 109 -7.73 2.77 7.47
C VAL A 109 -6.58 3.76 7.63
N PHE A 110 -6.76 4.96 7.10
CA PHE A 110 -5.80 6.05 7.22
C PHE A 110 -6.44 7.19 8.00
N GLN A 111 -5.76 7.69 9.01
CA GLN A 111 -6.28 8.76 9.84
C GLN A 111 -5.24 9.88 10.02
N ASP A 112 -5.67 11.12 9.85
CA ASP A 112 -4.91 12.29 10.26
C ASP A 112 -4.93 12.40 11.79
N ILE A 113 -3.76 12.48 12.43
CA ILE A 113 -3.74 12.61 13.89
C ILE A 113 -4.31 13.96 14.34
N ARG A 114 -4.63 14.07 15.62
CA ARG A 114 -5.21 15.26 16.24
C ARG A 114 -4.48 16.56 15.87
N GLY A 115 -5.27 17.53 15.42
CA GLY A 115 -4.81 18.87 15.03
C GLY A 115 -3.97 18.93 13.75
N ARG A 116 -3.99 17.88 12.93
CA ARG A 116 -3.30 17.83 11.63
C ARG A 116 -4.32 17.76 10.50
N PHE A 117 -4.04 18.50 9.42
CA PHE A 117 -4.88 18.57 8.22
C PHE A 117 -6.34 18.88 8.55
N THR A 118 -7.24 17.96 8.24
CA THR A 118 -8.69 18.09 8.43
C THR A 118 -9.15 17.52 9.77
N SER A 119 -8.28 16.88 10.55
CA SER A 119 -8.57 16.49 11.93
C SER A 119 -8.64 17.70 12.85
N GLU A 120 -9.63 17.69 13.75
CA GLU A 120 -9.85 18.73 14.74
C GLU A 120 -8.85 18.65 15.91
N GLY A 121 -8.94 19.62 16.82
CA GLY A 121 -8.10 19.70 18.03
C GLY A 121 -6.78 20.42 17.80
N SER A 122 -5.87 20.32 18.78
CA SER A 122 -4.56 20.98 18.71
C SER A 122 -3.44 19.97 18.49
N PHE A 123 -2.54 20.27 17.55
CA PHE A 123 -1.35 19.45 17.32
C PHE A 123 -0.31 19.70 18.40
N VAL A 124 0.27 18.63 18.92
CA VAL A 124 1.43 18.67 19.81
C VAL A 124 2.47 17.72 19.22
N MET A 125 3.64 18.25 18.89
CA MET A 125 4.73 17.45 18.36
C MET A 125 5.13 16.39 19.39
N LEU A 126 5.04 15.11 18.99
CA LEU A 126 5.28 13.97 19.88
C LEU A 126 4.50 14.09 21.19
N ARG A 127 3.17 14.31 21.09
CA ARG A 127 2.26 14.45 22.22
C ARG A 127 2.62 13.45 23.34
N PRO A 128 3.02 13.93 24.54
CA PRO A 128 3.39 13.04 25.63
C PRO A 128 2.23 12.14 26.04
N PRO A 129 2.50 10.92 26.56
CA PRO A 129 1.48 10.09 27.17
C PRO A 129 0.75 10.84 28.28
N ARG A 130 -0.55 10.59 28.41
CA ARG A 130 -1.41 11.25 29.39
C ARG A 130 -1.05 10.82 30.82
N ASP A 131 -1.37 11.68 31.78
CA ASP A 131 -1.45 11.23 33.17
C ASP A 131 -2.61 10.25 33.31
N ARG A 132 -2.30 9.01 33.69
CA ARG A 132 -3.32 7.95 33.84
C ARG A 132 -4.32 8.23 34.97
N ARG A 133 -3.96 9.10 35.92
CA ARG A 133 -4.81 9.50 37.06
C ARG A 133 -5.87 10.52 36.66
N ASP A 134 -5.67 11.23 35.55
CA ASP A 134 -6.68 12.13 34.99
C ASP A 134 -7.51 11.37 33.95
N ALA A 135 -8.78 11.10 34.30
CA ALA A 135 -9.71 10.41 33.43
C ALA A 135 -10.09 11.23 32.18
N ARG A 136 -9.89 12.56 32.21
CA ARG A 136 -10.18 13.47 31.09
C ARG A 136 -8.96 13.73 30.21
N ALA A 137 -7.77 13.32 30.63
CA ALA A 137 -6.58 13.53 29.84
C ALA A 137 -6.60 12.64 28.59
N ILE A 138 -6.09 13.18 27.48
CA ILE A 138 -5.98 12.53 26.19
C ILE A 138 -4.53 12.46 25.74
N ASP A 139 -4.21 11.43 24.95
CA ASP A 139 -2.94 11.26 24.26
C ASP A 139 -3.14 10.47 22.95
N GLU A 140 -2.06 10.16 22.25
CA GLU A 140 -2.12 9.34 21.04
C GLU A 140 -2.65 7.92 21.31
N SER A 141 -2.51 7.40 22.53
CA SER A 141 -3.02 6.07 22.88
C SER A 141 -4.53 6.08 23.03
N THR A 142 -5.11 7.11 23.66
CA THR A 142 -6.56 7.26 23.78
C THR A 142 -7.21 7.54 22.43
N ASP A 143 -6.61 8.39 21.59
CA ASP A 143 -7.16 8.64 20.25
C ASP A 143 -7.11 7.37 19.38
N THR A 144 -6.04 6.57 19.50
CA THR A 144 -5.95 5.27 18.82
C THR A 144 -7.00 4.28 19.35
N TYR A 145 -7.21 4.24 20.67
CA TYR A 145 -8.23 3.38 21.29
C TYR A 145 -9.63 3.73 20.79
N ASP A 146 -10.01 5.00 20.84
CA ASP A 146 -11.34 5.48 20.46
C ASP A 146 -11.59 5.22 18.95
N THR A 147 -10.54 5.37 18.13
CA THR A 147 -10.59 5.03 16.70
C THR A 147 -10.85 3.55 16.48
N ILE A 148 -10.14 2.66 17.17
CA ILE A 148 -10.33 1.21 17.03
C ILE A 148 -11.70 0.79 17.53
N GLU A 149 -12.15 1.33 18.67
CA GLU A 149 -13.49 1.05 19.20
C GLU A 149 -14.58 1.41 18.21
N TRP A 150 -14.44 2.55 17.52
CA TRP A 150 -15.41 2.99 16.51
C TRP A 150 -15.42 2.10 15.25
N LEU A 151 -14.29 1.49 14.90
CA LEU A 151 -14.14 0.67 13.69
C LEU A 151 -14.67 -0.78 13.84
N LEU A 152 -14.91 -1.24 15.08
CA LEU A 152 -15.39 -2.59 15.41
C LEU A 152 -16.93 -2.63 15.52
#